data_AF-A0A2D6FXK0-F1
#
_entry.id   AF-A0A2D6FXK0-F1
#
_cell.length_a   1.000
_cell.length_b   1.000
_cell.length_c   1.000
_cell.angle_alpha   90.00
_cell.angle_beta   90.00
_cell.angle_gamma   90.00
#
_symmetry.space_group_name_H-M   'P 1'
#
loop_
_entity.id
_entity.type
_entity.pdbx_description
1 polymer ?
#
loop_
_entity_poly.entity_id
_entity_poly.type
_entity_poly.pdbx_seq_one_letter_code
_entity_poly.pdbx_strand_id
1 'polypeptide(L)'
;MYPKAVAIFAALPFLVAATGLEAAPQILGLVASAKPVPLTCAGGTCSAEISAVCLQQQRDVPEPGTAYTPAKGTEITVTATGPDSLRRSLAIAHRVTMRSVRSFTSVLVRLPEAALRDAGLNIETAALSVGPLASAVPVAAAGDTNPLSRREIERYTGALRPLADGAMHGDRASLTATEYLNQMINRLPLSRHVGADRIEPVWNEVVAADAAAKQPETARLLTRAIKACRFKLRVESMPGLRACLGNQHDILMSDTTKKVWKALKPGG
;
A
#
# COMPACT_ATOMS: atom_id res chain seq x y z
N MET A 1 -54.43 -45.49 -38.54
CA MET A 1 -53.70 -45.62 -37.27
C MET A 1 -52.27 -45.13 -37.49
N TYR A 2 -51.91 -43.98 -36.91
CA TYR A 2 -50.61 -43.32 -37.08
C TYR A 2 -49.53 -43.98 -36.20
N PRO A 3 -48.29 -44.20 -36.69
CA PRO A 3 -47.19 -44.62 -35.84
C PRO A 3 -46.65 -43.42 -35.05
N LYS A 4 -46.49 -43.60 -33.74
CA LYS A 4 -45.88 -42.61 -32.84
C LYS A 4 -44.37 -42.66 -32.99
N ALA A 5 -43.77 -41.56 -33.44
CA ALA A 5 -42.32 -41.35 -33.43
C ALA A 5 -41.85 -41.10 -31.98
N VAL A 6 -40.88 -41.90 -31.52
CA VAL A 6 -40.17 -41.70 -30.25
C VAL A 6 -38.96 -40.82 -30.53
N ALA A 7 -38.97 -39.59 -30.01
CA ALA A 7 -37.85 -38.67 -30.11
C ALA A 7 -36.82 -38.97 -29.01
N ILE A 8 -35.62 -39.39 -29.41
CA ILE A 8 -34.47 -39.58 -28.53
C ILE A 8 -33.81 -38.21 -28.34
N PHE A 9 -33.93 -37.64 -27.15
CA PHE A 9 -33.18 -36.44 -26.75
C PHE A 9 -31.74 -36.83 -26.44
N ALA A 10 -30.81 -36.50 -27.35
CA ALA A 10 -29.39 -36.57 -27.10
C ALA A 10 -28.98 -35.43 -26.14
N ALA A 11 -28.60 -35.78 -24.91
CA ALA A 11 -28.07 -34.83 -23.94
C ALA A 11 -26.63 -34.44 -24.34
N LEU A 12 -26.43 -33.19 -24.75
CA LEU A 12 -25.13 -32.60 -25.04
C LEU A 12 -24.44 -32.22 -23.71
N PRO A 13 -23.23 -32.69 -23.39
CA PRO A 13 -22.53 -32.27 -22.19
C PRO A 13 -22.03 -30.83 -22.35
N PHE A 14 -22.53 -29.92 -21.50
CA PHE A 14 -21.99 -28.57 -21.36
C PHE A 14 -20.56 -28.65 -20.82
N LEU A 15 -19.58 -28.44 -21.69
CA LEU A 15 -18.20 -28.15 -21.31
C LEU A 15 -18.19 -26.76 -20.65
N VAL A 16 -18.17 -26.72 -19.32
CA VAL A 16 -17.92 -25.50 -18.56
C VAL A 16 -16.47 -25.10 -18.80
N ALA A 17 -16.25 -24.12 -19.67
CA ALA A 17 -14.96 -23.46 -19.80
C ALA A 17 -14.61 -22.81 -18.45
N ALA A 18 -13.46 -23.17 -17.88
CA ALA A 18 -12.94 -22.53 -16.68
C ALA A 18 -12.68 -21.04 -16.98
N THR A 19 -13.57 -20.17 -16.50
CA THR A 19 -13.33 -18.72 -16.51
C THR A 19 -12.18 -18.44 -15.56
N GLY A 20 -11.08 -17.93 -16.10
CA GLY A 20 -9.87 -17.62 -15.33
C GLY A 20 -10.17 -16.69 -14.16
N LEU A 21 -9.68 -17.04 -12.97
CA LEU A 21 -9.51 -16.10 -11.87
C LEU A 21 -8.36 -15.17 -12.23
N GLU A 22 -8.66 -13.97 -12.73
CA GLU A 22 -7.66 -12.93 -12.94
C GLU A 22 -8.19 -11.59 -12.42
N ALA A 23 -7.28 -10.69 -12.04
CA ALA A 23 -7.54 -9.75 -10.94
C ALA A 23 -7.81 -8.30 -11.35
N ALA A 24 -8.57 -7.53 -10.57
CA ALA A 24 -8.82 -6.11 -10.79
C ALA A 24 -8.76 -5.36 -9.45
N PRO A 25 -8.48 -4.04 -9.42
CA PRO A 25 -8.53 -3.13 -10.57
C PRO A 25 -7.18 -2.59 -11.03
N GLN A 26 -6.15 -2.47 -10.19
CA GLN A 26 -4.82 -1.98 -10.64
C GLN A 26 -3.71 -2.63 -9.85
N ILE A 27 -2.58 -2.93 -10.51
CA ILE A 27 -1.32 -3.30 -9.88
C ILE A 27 -0.67 -2.05 -9.28
N LEU A 28 -0.21 -2.20 -8.04
CA LEU A 28 0.45 -1.13 -7.30
C LEU A 28 1.95 -1.40 -7.20
N GLY A 29 2.75 -0.36 -7.39
CA GLY A 29 4.16 -0.34 -7.00
C GLY A 29 4.24 0.11 -5.54
N LEU A 30 4.72 -0.75 -4.66
CA LEU A 30 4.92 -0.38 -3.26
C LEU A 30 6.20 0.45 -3.15
N VAL A 31 6.15 1.53 -2.36
CA VAL A 31 7.32 2.37 -2.10
C VAL A 31 8.25 1.65 -1.13
N ALA A 32 9.53 1.51 -1.52
CA ALA A 32 10.55 0.94 -0.67
C ALA A 32 10.76 1.81 0.57
N SER A 33 10.90 1.16 1.74
CA SER A 33 11.08 1.88 2.99
C SER A 33 12.54 2.33 3.12
N ALA A 34 12.80 3.65 3.22
CA ALA A 34 14.13 4.12 3.62
C ALA A 34 14.33 3.96 5.14
N LYS A 35 13.23 4.04 5.90
CA LYS A 35 13.15 3.75 7.33
C LYS A 35 12.05 2.73 7.63
N PRO A 36 12.27 1.80 8.57
CA PRO A 36 11.21 0.90 9.03
C PRO A 36 9.98 1.67 9.51
N VAL A 37 8.79 1.25 9.07
CA VAL A 37 7.50 1.83 9.43
C VAL A 37 6.99 1.14 10.70
N PRO A 38 6.74 1.87 11.81
CA PRO A 38 6.29 1.23 13.04
C PRO A 38 4.94 0.53 12.84
N LEU A 39 4.81 -0.68 13.41
CA LEU A 39 3.54 -1.38 13.47
C LEU A 39 2.74 -0.89 14.67
N THR A 40 1.43 -0.70 14.49
CA THR A 40 0.47 -0.58 15.58
C THR A 40 -0.21 -1.92 15.78
N CYS A 41 -0.02 -2.53 16.95
CA CYS A 41 -0.63 -3.80 17.32
C CYS A 41 -1.76 -3.56 18.32
N ALA A 42 -2.98 -3.95 17.94
CA ALA A 42 -4.16 -3.85 18.79
C ALA A 42 -5.19 -4.91 18.37
N GLY A 43 -5.87 -5.50 19.35
CA GLY A 43 -6.93 -6.48 19.10
C GLY A 43 -6.45 -7.73 18.36
N GLY A 44 -5.21 -8.17 18.61
CA GLY A 44 -4.64 -9.37 18.00
C GLY A 44 -4.11 -9.17 16.58
N THR A 45 -4.08 -7.94 16.08
CA THR A 45 -3.60 -7.60 14.74
C THR A 45 -2.56 -6.49 14.80
N CYS A 46 -1.40 -6.73 14.21
CA CYS A 46 -0.42 -5.70 13.91
C CYS A 46 -0.69 -5.11 12.52
N SER A 47 -0.54 -3.80 12.40
CA SER A 47 -0.81 -3.11 11.14
C SER A 47 0.10 -1.92 10.91
N ALA A 48 0.44 -1.69 9.65
CA ALA A 48 1.11 -0.49 9.18
C ALA A 48 0.55 -0.10 7.82
N GLU A 49 0.47 1.20 7.60
CA GLU A 49 0.13 1.79 6.32
C GLU A 49 1.41 2.09 5.55
N ILE A 50 1.46 1.69 4.28
CA ILE A 50 2.58 1.92 3.38
C ILE A 50 2.14 2.70 2.15
N SER A 51 3.05 3.49 1.60
CA SER A 51 2.83 4.26 0.40
C SER A 51 2.93 3.38 -0.85
N ALA A 52 2.12 3.70 -1.86
CA ALA A 52 2.11 3.01 -3.14
C ALA A 52 1.85 3.97 -4.30
N VAL A 53 2.25 3.57 -5.50
CA VAL A 53 1.90 4.25 -6.76
C VAL A 53 1.07 3.31 -7.62
N CYS A 54 0.17 3.87 -8.42
CA CYS A 54 -0.50 3.11 -9.47
C CYS A 54 0.46 2.87 -10.64
N LEU A 55 0.57 1.63 -11.12
CA LEU A 55 1.37 1.31 -12.30
C LEU A 55 0.56 1.38 -13.61
N GLN A 56 -0.77 1.46 -13.52
CA GLN A 56 -1.68 1.23 -14.65
C GLN A 56 -2.71 2.36 -14.81
N GLN A 57 -2.30 3.48 -15.42
CA GLN A 57 -3.14 4.68 -15.58
C GLN A 57 -4.53 4.41 -16.19
N GLN A 58 -4.64 3.43 -17.09
CA GLN A 58 -5.85 3.18 -17.89
C GLN A 58 -6.88 2.30 -17.18
N ARG A 59 -6.57 1.80 -15.98
CA ARG A 59 -7.47 0.92 -15.23
C ARG A 59 -8.24 1.72 -14.17
N ASP A 60 -9.35 1.17 -13.69
CA ASP A 60 -10.17 1.84 -12.67
C ASP A 60 -9.41 2.04 -11.36
N VAL A 61 -9.64 3.16 -10.69
CA VAL A 61 -9.02 3.41 -9.39
C VAL A 61 -9.56 2.41 -8.36
N PRO A 62 -8.70 1.78 -7.52
CA PRO A 62 -9.19 0.87 -6.49
C PRO A 62 -10.04 1.60 -5.46
N GLU A 63 -11.23 1.06 -5.19
CA GLU A 63 -12.03 1.46 -4.05
C GLU A 63 -11.29 1.16 -2.75
N PRO A 64 -11.48 1.95 -1.68
CA PRO A 64 -10.98 1.61 -0.34
C PRO A 64 -11.39 0.19 0.07
N GLY A 65 -10.44 -0.58 0.61
CA GLY A 65 -10.66 -1.96 1.04
C GLY A 65 -10.39 -3.03 -0.03
N THR A 66 -10.11 -2.64 -1.29
CA THR A 66 -9.67 -3.56 -2.36
C THR A 66 -8.52 -4.42 -1.86
N ALA A 67 -8.66 -5.74 -1.99
CA ALA A 67 -7.69 -6.70 -1.48
C ALA A 67 -6.51 -6.90 -2.44
N TYR A 68 -5.33 -7.09 -1.87
CA TYR A 68 -4.08 -7.26 -2.61
C TYR A 68 -3.25 -8.40 -2.03
N THR A 69 -2.46 -9.02 -2.90
CA THR A 69 -1.39 -9.97 -2.56
C THR A 69 -0.05 -9.44 -3.05
N PRO A 70 1.06 -9.67 -2.31
CA PRO A 70 2.38 -9.31 -2.81
C PRO A 70 2.69 -10.05 -4.13
N ALA A 71 3.25 -9.34 -5.10
CA ALA A 71 3.74 -9.95 -6.32
C ALA A 71 4.89 -10.92 -6.03
N LYS A 72 5.17 -11.82 -6.97
CA LYS A 72 6.35 -12.71 -6.89
C LYS A 72 7.62 -11.87 -6.77
N GLY A 73 8.46 -12.20 -5.79
CA GLY A 73 9.71 -11.48 -5.52
C GLY A 73 9.56 -10.23 -4.66
N THR A 74 8.34 -9.86 -4.26
CA THR A 74 8.13 -8.76 -3.30
C THR A 74 8.67 -9.14 -1.91
N GLU A 75 9.59 -8.32 -1.41
CA GLU A 75 10.11 -8.43 -0.06
C GLU A 75 9.36 -7.52 0.90
N ILE A 76 8.78 -8.12 1.94
CA ILE A 76 8.20 -7.40 3.08
C ILE A 76 8.74 -8.09 4.33
N THR A 77 9.37 -7.30 5.20
CA THR A 77 10.00 -7.80 6.43
C THR A 77 9.48 -7.07 7.64
N VAL A 78 9.47 -7.75 8.79
CA VAL A 78 9.31 -7.10 10.10
C VAL A 78 10.64 -7.22 10.82
N THR A 79 11.10 -6.09 11.36
CA THR A 79 12.19 -6.08 12.33
C THR A 79 11.65 -5.78 13.71
N ALA A 80 12.10 -6.51 14.72
CA ALA A 80 11.70 -6.35 16.10
C ALA A 80 12.79 -6.88 17.04
N THR A 81 12.73 -6.50 18.30
CA THR A 81 13.63 -6.99 19.34
C THR A 81 13.16 -8.36 19.85
N GLY A 82 14.08 -9.31 20.00
CA GLY A 82 13.85 -10.62 20.62
C GLY A 82 13.97 -10.59 22.15
N PRO A 83 13.75 -11.73 22.83
CA PRO A 83 13.86 -11.82 24.30
C PRO A 83 15.29 -11.56 24.81
N ASP A 84 16.29 -11.80 23.96
CA ASP A 84 17.71 -11.53 24.18
C ASP A 84 18.10 -10.06 23.93
N SER A 85 17.13 -9.18 23.69
CA SER A 85 17.33 -7.78 23.28
C SER A 85 18.04 -7.61 21.93
N LEU A 86 18.22 -8.69 21.14
CA LEU A 86 18.80 -8.62 19.81
C LEU A 86 17.72 -8.29 18.77
N ARG A 87 18.07 -7.48 17.78
CA ARG A 87 17.17 -7.16 16.66
C ARG A 87 17.14 -8.32 15.68
N ARG A 88 15.94 -8.81 15.37
CA ARG A 88 15.71 -9.92 14.44
C ARG A 88 14.84 -9.43 13.29
N SER A 89 14.99 -10.07 12.13
CA SER A 89 14.19 -9.79 10.93
C SER A 89 13.42 -11.03 10.51
N LEU A 90 12.15 -10.86 10.14
CA LEU A 90 11.26 -11.91 9.68
C LEU A 90 10.65 -11.52 8.33
N ALA A 91 10.81 -12.35 7.31
CA ALA A 91 10.10 -12.19 6.05
C ALA A 91 8.62 -12.57 6.20
N ILE A 92 7.73 -11.64 5.88
CA ILE A 92 6.28 -11.75 6.15
C ILE A 92 5.42 -11.62 4.90
N ALA A 93 5.99 -11.50 3.69
CA ALA A 93 5.22 -11.29 2.46
C ALA A 93 4.08 -12.32 2.26
N HIS A 94 4.31 -13.59 2.62
CA HIS A 94 3.29 -14.65 2.51
C HIS A 94 2.32 -14.74 3.72
N ARG A 95 2.48 -13.87 4.73
CA ARG A 95 1.70 -13.88 5.98
C ARG A 95 0.87 -12.62 6.18
N VAL A 96 0.99 -11.66 5.27
CA VAL A 96 0.25 -10.41 5.35
C VAL A 96 -1.03 -10.45 4.55
N THR A 97 -1.99 -9.66 5.01
CA THR A 97 -3.09 -9.20 4.16
C THR A 97 -2.84 -7.74 3.81
N MET A 98 -3.16 -7.36 2.58
CA MET A 98 -3.01 -5.99 2.10
C MET A 98 -4.34 -5.49 1.56
N ARG A 99 -4.70 -4.26 1.92
CA ARG A 99 -5.90 -3.59 1.38
C ARG A 99 -5.61 -2.14 1.05
N SER A 100 -6.18 -1.61 -0.02
CA SER A 100 -6.18 -0.17 -0.26
C SER A 100 -6.87 0.56 0.90
N VAL A 101 -6.38 1.75 1.25
CA VAL A 101 -7.04 2.63 2.23
C VAL A 101 -7.59 3.87 1.54
N ARG A 102 -6.74 4.51 0.75
CA ARG A 102 -7.05 5.76 0.05
C ARG A 102 -6.63 5.60 -1.39
N SER A 103 -7.55 5.07 -2.20
CA SER A 103 -7.29 4.76 -3.60
C SER A 103 -6.02 3.92 -3.78
N PHE A 104 -5.16 4.25 -4.75
CA PHE A 104 -3.92 3.54 -5.04
C PHE A 104 -2.70 4.08 -4.26
N THR A 105 -2.82 5.16 -3.48
CA THR A 105 -1.66 5.83 -2.87
C THR A 105 -1.22 5.19 -1.56
N SER A 106 -2.11 4.43 -0.92
CA SER A 106 -1.91 3.90 0.42
C SER A 106 -2.49 2.50 0.58
N VAL A 107 -1.67 1.60 1.13
CA VAL A 107 -2.00 0.20 1.39
C VAL A 107 -1.83 -0.10 2.88
N LEU A 108 -2.85 -0.66 3.50
CA LEU A 108 -2.80 -1.15 4.86
C LEU A 108 -2.35 -2.61 4.84
N VAL A 109 -1.18 -2.85 5.43
CA VAL A 109 -0.62 -4.17 5.64
C VAL A 109 -1.00 -4.64 7.04
N ARG A 110 -1.54 -5.85 7.15
CA ARG A 110 -1.91 -6.46 8.43
C ARG A 110 -1.33 -7.86 8.55
N LEU A 111 -0.96 -8.22 9.77
CA LEU A 111 -0.58 -9.58 10.15
C LEU A 111 -1.08 -9.90 11.57
N PRO A 112 -1.37 -11.17 11.88
CA PRO A 112 -1.72 -11.57 13.24
C PRO A 112 -0.60 -11.26 14.23
N GLU A 113 -0.92 -10.73 15.40
CA GLU A 113 0.05 -10.54 16.49
C GLU A 113 0.73 -11.85 16.88
N ALA A 114 -0.04 -12.96 16.90
CA ALA A 114 0.46 -14.29 17.19
C ALA A 114 1.63 -14.68 16.27
N ALA A 115 1.60 -14.33 14.99
CA ALA A 115 2.67 -14.67 14.05
C ALA A 115 4.03 -14.03 14.41
N LEU A 116 4.02 -12.86 15.08
CA LEU A 116 5.24 -12.22 15.59
C LEU A 116 5.66 -12.84 16.92
N ARG A 117 4.71 -13.12 17.81
CA ARG A 117 4.98 -13.73 19.12
C ARG A 117 5.53 -15.14 18.99
N ASP A 118 4.99 -15.96 18.09
CA ASP A 118 5.46 -17.32 17.79
C ASP A 118 6.88 -17.32 17.22
N ALA A 119 7.28 -16.22 16.56
CA ALA A 119 8.66 -15.99 16.11
C ALA A 119 9.58 -15.42 17.21
N GLY A 120 9.08 -15.27 18.44
CA GLY A 120 9.82 -14.72 19.58
C GLY A 120 10.12 -13.23 19.46
N LEU A 121 9.27 -12.45 18.79
CA LEU A 121 9.47 -11.02 18.55
C LEU A 121 8.61 -10.16 19.48
N ASN A 122 9.20 -9.09 20.01
CA ASN A 122 8.47 -8.07 20.78
C ASN A 122 7.69 -7.14 19.84
N ILE A 123 6.36 -7.27 19.88
CA ILE A 123 5.43 -6.49 19.06
C ILE A 123 5.50 -4.98 19.29
N GLU A 124 5.94 -4.51 20.47
CA GLU A 124 6.03 -3.08 20.79
C GLU A 124 7.17 -2.39 20.03
N THR A 125 8.17 -3.16 19.60
CA THR A 125 9.32 -2.69 18.82
C THR A 125 9.22 -3.02 17.34
N ALA A 126 8.11 -3.64 16.94
CA ALA A 126 7.96 -4.20 15.61
C ALA A 126 7.78 -3.08 14.57
N ALA A 127 8.59 -3.14 13.52
CA ALA A 127 8.53 -2.21 12.40
C ALA A 127 8.64 -2.96 11.08
N LEU A 128 7.79 -2.59 10.13
CA LEU A 128 7.69 -3.18 8.80
C LEU A 128 8.60 -2.42 7.82
N SER A 129 9.29 -3.16 6.96
CA SER A 129 10.05 -2.61 5.84
C SER A 129 9.62 -3.27 4.54
N VAL A 130 9.42 -2.44 3.51
CA VAL A 130 9.16 -2.85 2.13
C VAL A 130 10.45 -2.77 1.35
N GLY A 131 10.82 -3.85 0.67
CA GLY A 131 12.01 -3.90 -0.17
C GLY A 131 11.88 -3.15 -1.49
N PRO A 132 13.00 -2.94 -2.21
CA PRO A 132 12.99 -2.33 -3.54
C PRO A 132 12.16 -3.15 -4.53
N LEU A 133 11.59 -2.49 -5.54
CA LEU A 133 10.81 -3.12 -6.62
C LEU A 133 9.56 -3.90 -6.17
N ALA A 134 9.18 -3.79 -4.89
CA ALA A 134 7.98 -4.42 -4.36
C ALA A 134 6.74 -3.97 -5.14
N SER A 135 5.85 -4.93 -5.40
CA SER A 135 4.57 -4.73 -6.07
C SER A 135 3.45 -5.48 -5.34
N ALA A 136 2.23 -4.95 -5.45
CA ALA A 136 1.01 -5.57 -4.97
C ALA A 136 0.06 -5.79 -6.14
N VAL A 137 -0.37 -7.04 -6.31
CA VAL A 137 -1.34 -7.46 -7.33
C VAL A 137 -2.70 -7.58 -6.66
N PRO A 138 -3.78 -7.02 -7.24
CA PRO A 138 -5.09 -7.17 -6.64
C PRO A 138 -5.48 -8.65 -6.56
N VAL A 139 -6.36 -8.99 -5.62
CA VAL A 139 -6.95 -10.34 -5.55
C VAL A 139 -8.06 -10.44 -6.60
N ALA A 140 -8.13 -11.58 -7.28
CA ALA A 140 -9.18 -11.83 -8.26
C ALA A 140 -10.57 -11.81 -7.62
N ALA A 141 -11.52 -11.15 -8.29
CA ALA A 141 -12.92 -11.09 -7.89
C ALA A 141 -13.76 -11.95 -8.84
N ALA A 142 -14.69 -12.73 -8.28
CA ALA A 142 -15.64 -13.48 -9.09
C ALA A 142 -16.54 -12.53 -9.89
N GLY A 143 -16.70 -12.79 -11.19
CA GLY A 143 -17.51 -11.94 -12.07
C GLY A 143 -16.82 -10.67 -12.55
N ASP A 144 -15.51 -10.53 -12.32
CA ASP A 144 -14.71 -9.45 -12.90
C ASP A 144 -14.79 -9.46 -14.42
N THR A 145 -15.30 -8.38 -15.00
CA THR A 145 -15.48 -8.22 -16.45
C THR A 145 -14.21 -7.79 -17.17
N ASN A 146 -13.16 -7.39 -16.44
CA ASN A 146 -11.89 -6.93 -16.99
C ASN A 146 -10.70 -7.46 -16.16
N PRO A 147 -10.49 -8.78 -16.09
CA PRO A 147 -9.45 -9.34 -15.24
C PRO A 147 -8.03 -9.08 -15.78
N LEU A 148 -7.05 -8.88 -14.89
CA LEU A 148 -5.63 -8.68 -15.23
C LEU A 148 -5.01 -9.98 -15.77
N SER A 149 -4.58 -9.94 -17.04
CA SER A 149 -3.87 -11.09 -17.61
C SER A 149 -2.57 -11.41 -16.90
N ARG A 150 -2.17 -12.68 -16.84
CA ARG A 150 -0.84 -13.08 -16.33
C ARG A 150 0.30 -12.31 -17.01
N ARG A 151 0.20 -12.08 -18.32
CA ARG A 151 1.19 -11.28 -19.07
C ARG A 151 1.22 -9.83 -18.62
N GLU A 152 0.05 -9.26 -18.33
CA GLU A 152 -0.07 -7.90 -17.81
C GLU A 152 0.54 -7.80 -16.40
N ILE A 153 0.27 -8.77 -15.52
CA ILE A 153 0.91 -8.88 -14.21
C ILE A 153 2.44 -8.95 -14.35
N GLU A 154 2.94 -9.90 -15.13
CA GLU A 154 4.39 -10.08 -15.36
C GLU A 154 5.05 -8.85 -15.96
N ARG A 155 4.36 -8.12 -16.86
CA ARG A 155 4.86 -6.88 -17.45
C ARG A 155 5.04 -5.78 -16.39
N TYR A 156 4.01 -5.53 -15.56
CA TYR A 156 4.04 -4.44 -14.59
C TYR A 156 4.84 -4.75 -13.32
N THR A 157 4.84 -5.99 -12.84
CA THR A 157 5.63 -6.40 -11.67
C THR A 157 7.06 -6.79 -12.02
N GLY A 158 7.34 -7.06 -13.30
CA GLY A 158 8.65 -7.42 -13.83
C GLY A 158 9.29 -6.30 -14.64
N ALA A 159 9.22 -6.39 -15.96
CA ALA A 159 10.02 -5.56 -16.88
C ALA A 159 9.83 -4.04 -16.69
N LEU A 160 8.62 -3.60 -16.35
CA LEU A 160 8.32 -2.18 -16.16
C LEU A 160 8.60 -1.66 -14.75
N ARG A 161 8.71 -2.55 -13.76
CA ARG A 161 8.84 -2.14 -12.35
C ARG A 161 10.11 -1.32 -12.08
N PRO A 162 11.29 -1.62 -12.66
CA PRO A 162 12.48 -0.77 -12.52
C PRO A 162 12.32 0.62 -13.13
N LEU A 163 11.58 0.76 -14.23
CA LEU A 163 11.30 2.07 -14.84
C LEU A 163 10.41 2.91 -13.93
N ALA A 164 9.36 2.30 -13.37
CA ALA A 164 8.53 2.94 -12.36
C ALA A 164 9.36 3.34 -11.12
N ASP A 165 10.28 2.48 -10.69
CA ASP A 165 11.17 2.74 -9.57
C ASP A 165 12.09 3.94 -9.80
N GLY A 166 12.73 3.99 -10.98
CA GLY A 166 13.56 5.11 -11.38
C GLY A 166 12.76 6.42 -11.43
N ALA A 167 11.51 6.39 -11.89
CA ALA A 167 10.64 7.55 -11.91
C ALA A 167 10.27 8.03 -10.50
N MET A 168 10.03 7.12 -9.55
CA MET A 168 9.82 7.47 -8.13
C MET A 168 11.08 8.10 -7.52
N HIS A 169 12.25 7.51 -7.75
CA HIS A 169 13.53 8.06 -7.26
C HIS A 169 13.88 9.42 -7.89
N GLY A 170 13.46 9.67 -9.12
CA GLY A 170 13.55 10.99 -9.77
C GLY A 170 12.70 12.07 -9.09
N ASP A 171 11.72 11.69 -8.26
CA ASP A 171 10.88 12.58 -7.44
C ASP A 171 11.30 12.60 -5.96
N ARG A 172 12.62 12.60 -5.73
CA ARG A 172 13.21 12.37 -4.41
C ARG A 172 12.62 13.24 -3.29
N ALA A 173 12.40 14.52 -3.52
CA ALA A 173 11.87 15.42 -2.48
C ALA A 173 10.43 15.06 -2.09
N SER A 174 9.56 14.78 -3.07
CA SER A 174 8.16 14.37 -2.80
C SER A 174 8.10 13.00 -2.15
N LEU A 175 8.93 12.06 -2.61
CA LEU A 175 9.01 10.71 -2.04
C LEU A 175 9.49 10.76 -0.59
N THR A 176 10.53 11.54 -0.31
CA THR A 176 11.06 11.73 1.04
C THR A 176 10.02 12.39 1.95
N ALA A 177 9.37 13.47 1.48
CA ALA A 177 8.32 14.13 2.25
C ALA A 177 7.13 13.20 2.54
N THR A 178 6.74 12.39 1.55
CA THR A 178 5.69 11.36 1.71
C THR A 178 6.09 10.35 2.77
N GLU A 179 7.33 9.86 2.76
CA GLU A 179 7.79 8.89 3.75
C GLU A 179 7.69 9.45 5.17
N TYR A 180 8.11 10.70 5.38
CA TYR A 180 7.93 11.38 6.67
C TYR A 180 6.46 11.50 7.07
N LEU A 181 5.58 11.90 6.15
CA LEU A 181 4.14 11.95 6.42
C LEU A 181 3.59 10.55 6.76
N ASN A 182 4.02 9.49 6.06
CA ASN A 182 3.62 8.12 6.36
C ASN A 182 4.14 7.64 7.72
N GLN A 183 5.36 8.01 8.10
CA GLN A 183 5.92 7.75 9.43
C GLN A 183 5.12 8.44 10.54
N MET A 184 4.66 9.68 10.31
CA MET A 184 3.78 10.38 11.24
C MET A 184 2.40 9.72 11.31
N ILE A 185 1.81 9.35 10.17
CA ILE A 185 0.52 8.64 10.09
C ILE A 185 0.58 7.37 10.94
N ASN A 186 1.61 6.54 10.79
CA ASN A 186 1.75 5.26 11.50
C ASN A 186 2.03 5.37 13.02
N ARG A 187 2.31 6.56 13.55
CA ARG A 187 2.40 6.84 14.99
C ARG A 187 1.09 7.32 15.60
N LEU A 188 0.09 7.57 14.76
CA LEU A 188 -1.23 8.00 15.19
C LEU A 188 -2.20 6.81 15.24
N PRO A 189 -3.07 6.74 16.25
CA PRO A 189 -4.06 5.68 16.36
C PRO A 189 -4.98 5.64 15.14
N LEU A 190 -5.37 4.43 14.73
CA LEU A 190 -6.22 4.22 13.55
C LEU A 190 -7.66 4.73 13.74
N SER A 191 -8.25 4.49 14.91
CA SER A 191 -9.69 4.69 15.17
C SER A 191 -10.01 5.88 16.08
N ARG A 192 -9.00 6.51 16.68
CA ARG A 192 -9.19 7.60 17.66
C ARG A 192 -8.97 8.95 17.00
N HIS A 193 -9.90 9.89 17.25
CA HIS A 193 -9.72 11.28 16.89
C HIS A 193 -8.49 11.87 17.60
N VAL A 194 -7.64 12.55 16.83
CA VAL A 194 -6.46 13.24 17.33
C VAL A 194 -6.45 14.66 16.79
N GLY A 195 -6.32 15.63 17.68
CA GLY A 195 -6.33 17.05 17.37
C GLY A 195 -4.97 17.59 16.90
N ALA A 196 -4.92 18.91 16.74
CA ALA A 196 -3.72 19.63 16.28
C ALA A 196 -2.59 19.65 17.34
N ASP A 197 -2.92 19.44 18.61
CA ASP A 197 -1.99 19.34 19.74
C ASP A 197 -0.94 18.24 19.54
N ARG A 198 -1.27 17.19 18.79
CA ARG A 198 -0.35 16.08 18.50
C ARG A 198 0.57 16.31 17.31
N ILE A 199 0.45 17.43 16.59
CA ILE A 199 1.34 17.75 15.46
C ILE A 199 2.79 17.84 15.91
N GLU A 200 3.09 18.69 16.89
CA GLU A 200 4.48 18.94 17.32
C GLU A 200 5.14 17.71 17.95
N PRO A 201 4.49 16.95 18.84
CA PRO A 201 5.06 15.70 19.36
C PRO A 201 5.45 14.73 18.25
N VAL A 202 4.53 14.42 17.32
CA VAL A 202 4.80 13.45 16.25
C VAL A 202 5.81 13.98 15.24
N TRP A 203 5.81 15.29 14.98
CA TRP A 203 6.83 15.93 14.15
C TRP A 203 8.23 15.78 14.76
N ASN A 204 8.36 16.02 16.06
CA ASN A 204 9.65 15.93 16.74
C ASN A 204 10.19 14.49 16.78
N GLU A 205 9.31 13.50 16.94
CA GLU A 205 9.67 12.08 16.89
C GLU A 205 10.19 11.63 15.52
N VAL A 206 9.72 12.26 14.44
CA VAL A 206 9.90 11.76 13.07
C VAL A 206 10.87 12.61 12.24
N VAL A 207 10.87 13.93 12.44
CA VAL A 207 11.46 14.92 11.53
C VAL A 207 12.61 15.70 12.14
N ALA A 208 12.49 16.14 13.40
CA ALA A 208 13.34 17.21 13.95
C ALA A 208 14.86 16.93 13.91
N ALA A 209 15.27 15.66 14.09
CA ALA A 209 16.66 15.27 14.09
C ALA A 209 17.22 14.89 12.71
N ASP A 210 16.39 14.71 11.68
CA ASP A 210 16.82 14.07 10.44
C ASP A 210 17.28 15.07 9.36
N ALA A 211 18.49 14.85 8.84
CA ALA A 211 19.10 15.68 7.79
C ALA A 211 18.34 15.63 6.45
N ALA A 212 17.77 14.47 6.07
CA ALA A 212 17.01 14.34 4.83
C ALA A 212 15.74 15.20 4.86
N ALA A 213 15.12 15.33 6.04
CA ALA A 213 13.94 16.17 6.21
C ALA A 213 14.25 17.68 6.12
N LYS A 214 15.51 18.06 6.38
CA LYS A 214 16.00 19.45 6.33
C LYS A 214 16.41 19.89 4.93
N GLN A 215 16.43 18.98 3.95
CA GLN A 215 16.70 19.36 2.55
C GLN A 215 15.68 20.37 2.04
N PRO A 216 16.08 21.46 1.35
CA PRO A 216 15.21 22.63 1.15
C PRO A 216 13.83 22.32 0.55
N GLU A 217 13.78 21.49 -0.50
CA GLU A 217 12.53 21.14 -1.16
C GLU A 217 11.66 20.23 -0.29
N THR A 218 12.26 19.23 0.38
CA THR A 218 11.58 18.32 1.31
C THR A 218 11.00 19.11 2.49
N ALA A 219 11.80 19.98 3.10
CA ALA A 219 11.39 20.84 4.20
C ALA A 219 10.23 21.77 3.81
N ARG A 220 10.25 22.31 2.57
CA ARG A 220 9.16 23.13 2.04
C ARG A 220 7.86 22.34 1.92
N LEU A 221 7.92 21.12 1.36
CA LEU A 221 6.74 20.25 1.20
C LEU A 221 6.16 19.86 2.56
N LEU A 222 7.01 19.42 3.50
CA LEU A 222 6.60 19.06 4.85
C LEU A 222 5.99 20.24 5.60
N THR A 223 6.63 21.41 5.56
CA THR A 223 6.11 22.63 6.19
C THR A 223 4.76 23.03 5.62
N ARG A 224 4.57 22.92 4.30
CA ARG A 224 3.28 23.18 3.64
C ARG A 224 2.21 22.21 4.13
N ALA A 225 2.51 20.91 4.18
CA ALA A 225 1.59 19.89 4.65
C ALA A 225 1.16 20.14 6.10
N ILE A 226 2.11 20.43 6.99
CA ILE A 226 1.82 20.71 8.41
C ILE A 226 1.01 22.00 8.58
N LYS A 227 1.36 23.08 7.87
CA LYS A 227 0.57 24.32 7.89
C LYS A 227 -0.87 24.08 7.42
N ALA A 228 -1.05 23.30 6.35
CA ALA A 228 -2.36 22.92 5.88
C ALA A 228 -3.14 22.13 6.94
N CYS A 229 -2.51 21.19 7.64
CA CYS A 229 -3.18 20.44 8.70
C CYS A 229 -3.52 21.26 9.93
N ARG A 230 -2.66 22.18 10.37
CA ARG A 230 -2.99 23.12 11.44
C ARG A 230 -4.23 23.94 11.09
N PHE A 231 -4.27 24.48 9.88
CA PHE A 231 -5.42 25.25 9.41
C PHE A 231 -6.68 24.38 9.37
N LYS A 232 -6.63 23.23 8.70
CA LYS A 232 -7.78 22.35 8.49
C LYS A 232 -8.37 21.79 9.79
N LEU A 233 -7.53 21.47 10.78
CA LEU A 233 -7.98 21.00 12.10
C LEU A 233 -8.58 22.13 12.92
N ARG A 234 -8.01 23.34 12.86
CA ARG A 234 -8.55 24.51 13.57
C ARG A 234 -9.96 24.89 13.10
N VAL A 235 -10.24 24.73 11.81
CA VAL A 235 -11.56 25.01 11.22
C VAL A 235 -12.45 23.76 11.13
N GLU A 236 -12.06 22.67 11.80
CA GLU A 236 -12.81 21.40 11.88
C GLU A 236 -13.19 20.78 10.53
N SER A 237 -12.47 21.14 9.46
CA SER A 237 -12.69 20.64 8.09
C SER A 237 -12.12 19.24 7.84
N MET A 238 -11.54 18.60 8.86
CA MET A 238 -10.93 17.28 8.79
C MET A 238 -11.27 16.46 10.03
N PRO A 239 -11.56 15.14 9.89
CA PRO A 239 -11.92 14.27 11.03
C PRO A 239 -10.81 14.07 12.07
N GLY A 240 -9.60 14.56 11.85
CA GLY A 240 -8.46 14.42 12.76
C GLY A 240 -7.13 14.50 12.04
N LEU A 241 -6.05 14.57 12.82
CA LEU A 241 -4.69 14.75 12.31
C LEU A 241 -4.27 13.63 11.35
N ARG A 242 -4.60 12.37 11.66
CA ARG A 242 -4.27 11.23 10.79
C ARG A 242 -4.91 11.38 9.40
N ALA A 243 -6.18 11.75 9.34
CA ALA A 243 -6.90 11.98 8.09
C ALA A 243 -6.28 13.14 7.29
N CYS A 244 -5.91 14.24 7.96
CA CYS A 244 -5.27 15.35 7.28
C CYS A 244 -3.89 14.98 6.71
N LEU A 245 -3.04 14.32 7.51
CA LEU A 245 -1.73 13.87 7.05
C LEU A 245 -1.87 12.88 5.90
N GLY A 246 -2.83 11.95 5.96
CA GLY A 246 -3.19 11.05 4.87
C GLY A 246 -3.53 11.80 3.58
N ASN A 247 -4.38 12.83 3.68
CA ASN A 247 -4.71 13.67 2.53
C ASN A 247 -3.47 14.41 1.96
N GLN A 248 -2.57 14.93 2.80
CA GLN A 248 -1.35 15.58 2.32
C GLN A 248 -0.39 14.58 1.66
N HIS A 249 -0.28 13.39 2.24
CA HIS A 249 0.46 12.26 1.68
C HIS A 249 -0.07 11.89 0.29
N ASP A 250 -1.39 11.76 0.13
CA ASP A 250 -1.98 11.32 -1.13
C ASP A 250 -1.82 12.35 -2.26
N ILE A 251 -1.79 13.65 -1.94
CA ILE A 251 -1.49 14.72 -2.89
C ILE A 251 -0.08 14.51 -3.48
N LEU A 252 0.92 14.29 -2.63
CA LEU A 252 2.31 14.08 -3.07
C LEU A 252 2.43 12.79 -3.87
N MET A 253 1.83 11.70 -3.39
CA MET A 253 1.87 10.41 -4.08
C MET A 253 1.13 10.41 -5.42
N SER A 254 0.08 11.21 -5.56
CA SER A 254 -0.61 11.39 -6.84
C SER A 254 0.30 12.06 -7.87
N ASP A 255 1.09 13.05 -7.47
CA ASP A 255 2.05 13.72 -8.36
C ASP A 255 3.22 12.80 -8.73
N THR A 256 3.74 12.02 -7.78
CA THR A 256 4.73 10.97 -8.07
C THR A 256 4.16 9.90 -9.01
N THR A 257 2.89 9.49 -8.81
CA THR A 257 2.21 8.53 -9.68
C THR A 257 2.10 9.03 -11.13
N LYS A 258 1.81 10.32 -11.35
CA LYS A 258 1.81 10.91 -12.71
C LYS A 258 3.18 10.82 -13.38
N LYS A 259 4.27 10.99 -12.61
CA LYS A 259 5.64 10.83 -13.13
C LYS A 259 5.93 9.38 -13.51
N VAL A 260 5.47 8.42 -12.70
CA VAL A 260 5.53 7.00 -13.03
C VAL A 260 4.77 6.72 -14.33
N TRP A 261 3.53 7.18 -14.49
CA TRP A 261 2.77 6.99 -15.73
C TRP A 261 3.47 7.58 -16.95
N LYS A 262 4.07 8.77 -16.81
CA LYS A 262 4.87 9.38 -17.89
C LYS A 262 6.08 8.53 -18.26
N ALA A 263 6.76 7.93 -17.29
CA ALA A 263 7.90 7.07 -17.53
C ALA A 263 7.50 5.74 -18.19
N LEU A 264 6.34 5.21 -17.84
CA LEU A 264 5.79 3.97 -18.40
C LEU A 264 5.17 4.15 -19.81
N LYS A 265 4.88 5.37 -20.29
CA LYS A 265 4.27 5.62 -21.63
C LYS A 265 2.89 4.92 -21.82
N PRO A 266 2.14 5.22 -22.91
CA PRO A 266 0.88 4.54 -23.20
C PRO A 266 1.08 3.03 -23.43
N GLY A 267 0.36 2.21 -22.66
CA GLY A 267 0.46 0.74 -22.72
C GLY A 267 1.51 0.13 -21.79
N GLY A 268 2.28 0.95 -21.06
CA GLY A 268 3.41 0.52 -20.25
C GLY A 268 4.72 0.42 -21.02
#